data_AF-D2N2J3-F1
#
_entry.id   AF-D2N2J3-F1
#
_cell.length_a   1.000
_cell.length_b   1.000
_cell.length_c   1.000
_cell.angle_alpha   90.00
_cell.angle_beta   90.00
_cell.angle_gamma   90.00
#
_symmetry.space_group_name_H-M   'P 1'
#
loop_
_entity.id
_entity.type
_entity.pdbx_description
1 polymer ?
#
loop_
_entity_poly.entity_id
_entity_poly.type
_entity_poly.pdbx_seq_one_letter_code
_entity_poly.pdbx_strand_id
1 'polypeptide(L)'
;MPPKPSGKGAKKSAKIQKTVRTGDKKRKRKRKESYGVYIYKVLKQVHPDTGVPSKAMSIMNSFVNDIFERIAAEASRLAHYNKKSTITSREIQTAVRLLLPGELAKHAVSEGTKAVTKYTSSK
;
A
#
# COMPACT_ATOMS: atom_id res chain seq x y z
N MET A 1 4.68 52.34 50.30
CA MET A 1 5.76 52.82 49.40
C MET A 1 6.89 51.79 49.43
N PRO A 2 7.74 51.64 48.39
CA PRO A 2 7.52 51.36 46.97
C PRO A 2 8.27 50.03 46.61
N PRO A 3 9.01 49.85 45.49
CA PRO A 3 8.57 49.18 44.27
C PRO A 3 9.38 47.90 43.87
N LYS A 4 8.94 47.28 42.76
CA LYS A 4 9.59 46.24 41.92
C LYS A 4 11.12 46.33 41.76
N PRO A 5 11.73 45.21 41.36
CA PRO A 5 12.41 45.15 40.04
C PRO A 5 11.84 43.96 39.23
N SER A 6 11.10 44.13 38.13
CA SER A 6 11.55 44.62 36.81
C SER A 6 12.70 43.82 36.23
N GLY A 7 12.36 42.88 35.33
CA GLY A 7 13.18 42.60 34.15
C GLY A 7 13.57 41.14 33.93
N LYS A 8 12.95 40.49 32.94
CA LYS A 8 13.51 40.38 31.57
C LYS A 8 12.94 39.15 30.85
N GLY A 9 12.45 39.40 29.64
CA GLY A 9 12.59 38.45 28.54
C GLY A 9 11.36 37.62 28.20
N ALA A 10 10.33 38.27 27.67
CA ALA A 10 9.39 37.62 26.76
C ALA A 10 10.19 36.92 25.64
N LYS A 11 10.19 35.58 25.63
CA LYS A 11 10.81 34.79 24.57
C LYS A 11 10.08 35.09 23.27
N LYS A 12 10.75 35.88 22.41
CA LYS A 12 10.36 36.19 21.04
C LYS A 12 9.96 34.91 20.31
N SER A 13 8.77 34.95 19.73
CA SER A 13 8.24 34.04 18.73
C SER A 13 9.30 33.71 17.69
N ALA A 14 9.60 32.41 17.56
CA ALA A 14 10.53 31.88 16.60
C ALA A 14 10.06 32.24 15.18
N LYS A 15 10.89 33.02 14.48
CA LYS A 15 10.73 33.30 13.04
C LYS A 15 10.63 31.97 12.28
N ILE A 16 9.51 31.81 11.57
CA ILE A 16 9.33 30.79 10.54
C ILE A 16 10.45 31.01 9.51
N GLN A 17 11.47 30.15 9.55
CA GLN A 17 12.49 30.09 8.51
C GLN A 17 11.82 29.58 7.23
N LYS A 18 11.59 30.49 6.28
CA LYS A 18 11.28 30.12 4.89
C LYS A 18 12.42 29.27 4.37
N THR A 19 12.17 27.97 4.20
CA THR A 19 13.08 27.07 3.50
C THR A 19 13.29 27.58 2.09
N VAL A 20 14.49 28.06 1.81
CA VAL A 20 14.97 28.42 0.47
C VAL A 20 14.77 27.19 -0.42
N ARG A 21 13.93 27.32 -1.46
CA ARG A 21 13.79 26.32 -2.51
C ARG A 21 15.06 26.39 -3.36
N THR A 22 16.05 25.56 -3.03
CA THR A 22 17.15 25.26 -3.94
C THR A 22 16.57 24.55 -5.16
N GLY A 23 16.53 25.28 -6.28
CA GLY A 23 16.23 24.76 -7.60
C GLY A 23 17.27 23.73 -8.03
N ASP A 24 16.86 22.88 -8.97
CA ASP A 24 17.66 21.90 -9.71
C ASP A 24 18.01 20.57 -9.03
N LYS A 25 17.12 20.05 -8.18
CA LYS A 25 16.94 18.59 -8.11
C LYS A 25 16.02 18.17 -9.25
N LYS A 26 16.58 17.61 -10.34
CA LYS A 26 15.85 16.85 -11.38
C LYS A 26 14.61 16.23 -10.73
N ARG A 27 13.41 16.69 -11.13
CA ARG A 27 12.12 16.21 -10.60
C ARG A 27 12.23 14.71 -10.41
N LYS A 28 12.29 14.24 -9.15
CA LYS A 28 12.28 12.81 -8.86
C LYS A 28 11.08 12.25 -9.61
N ARG A 29 11.35 11.45 -10.65
CA ARG A 29 10.31 10.82 -11.46
C ARG A 29 9.41 10.11 -10.45
N LYS A 30 8.13 10.47 -10.38
CA LYS A 30 7.18 9.81 -9.48
C LYS A 30 7.34 8.31 -9.73
N ARG A 31 7.75 7.57 -8.69
CA ARG A 31 7.96 6.13 -8.81
C ARG A 31 6.62 5.55 -9.24
N LYS A 32 6.59 4.93 -10.43
CA LYS A 32 5.39 4.25 -10.90
C LYS A 32 5.10 3.15 -9.88
N GLU A 33 3.95 3.19 -9.22
CA GLU A 33 3.53 2.13 -8.33
C GLU A 33 3.43 0.85 -9.16
N SER A 34 4.09 -0.20 -8.69
CA SER A 34 4.21 -1.48 -9.38
C SER A 34 4.39 -2.58 -8.36
N TYR A 35 3.87 -3.75 -8.70
CA TYR A 35 4.02 -4.97 -7.90
C TYR A 35 5.39 -5.62 -8.00
N GLY A 36 6.32 -5.07 -8.79
CA GLY A 36 7.63 -5.68 -9.08
C GLY A 36 8.46 -6.05 -7.84
N VAL A 37 8.39 -5.26 -6.77
CA VAL A 37 9.09 -5.57 -5.50
C VAL A 37 8.53 -6.85 -4.88
N TYR A 38 7.21 -7.03 -4.91
CA TYR A 38 6.55 -8.20 -4.32
C TYR A 38 6.75 -9.43 -5.20
N ILE A 39 6.66 -9.28 -6.52
CA ILE A 39 6.94 -10.35 -7.48
C ILE A 39 8.37 -10.86 -7.28
N TYR A 40 9.34 -9.97 -7.13
CA TYR A 40 10.73 -10.36 -6.86
C TYR A 40 10.91 -11.05 -5.49
N LYS A 41 10.25 -10.56 -4.44
CA LYS A 41 10.30 -11.20 -3.11
C LYS A 41 9.75 -12.62 -3.14
N VAL A 42 8.60 -12.83 -3.78
CA VAL A 42 8.00 -14.17 -3.92
C VAL A 42 8.90 -15.07 -4.76
N LEU A 43 9.44 -14.58 -5.88
CA LEU A 43 10.36 -15.33 -6.72
C LEU A 43 11.56 -15.84 -5.92
N LYS A 44 12.22 -14.97 -5.14
CA LYS A 44 13.40 -15.38 -4.36
C LYS A 44 13.07 -16.31 -3.19
N GLN A 45 11.83 -16.31 -2.72
CA GLN A 45 11.36 -17.27 -1.72
C GLN A 45 11.19 -18.68 -2.31
N VAL A 46 10.77 -18.80 -3.58
CA VAL A 46 10.56 -20.11 -4.23
C VAL A 46 11.76 -20.61 -5.03
N HIS A 47 12.52 -19.69 -5.64
CA HIS A 47 13.69 -19.97 -6.48
C HIS A 47 14.81 -18.94 -6.23
N PRO A 48 15.65 -19.16 -5.20
CA PRO A 48 16.72 -18.23 -4.82
C PRO A 48 17.72 -17.91 -5.93
N ASP A 49 18.04 -18.89 -6.77
CA ASP A 49 19.09 -18.77 -7.80
C ASP A 49 18.58 -18.28 -9.16
N THR A 50 17.26 -18.16 -9.33
CA THR A 50 16.64 -17.75 -10.60
C THR A 50 16.44 -16.24 -10.67
N GLY A 51 16.68 -15.65 -11.84
CA GLY A 51 16.38 -14.26 -12.17
C GLY A 51 15.15 -14.14 -13.07
N VAL A 52 14.51 -12.96 -13.09
CA VAL A 52 13.39 -12.65 -13.99
C VAL A 52 13.76 -11.46 -14.87
N PRO A 53 13.67 -11.59 -16.21
CA PRO A 53 13.98 -10.50 -17.12
C PRO A 53 12.94 -9.38 -17.02
N SER A 54 13.32 -8.15 -17.39
CA SER A 54 12.46 -6.96 -17.28
C SER A 54 11.13 -7.10 -18.04
N LYS A 55 11.14 -7.75 -19.22
CA LYS A 55 9.94 -8.04 -20.01
C LYS A 55 8.98 -8.98 -19.27
N ALA A 56 9.49 -10.04 -18.66
CA ALA A 56 8.68 -10.97 -17.86
C ALA A 56 8.14 -10.29 -16.59
N MET A 57 8.95 -9.43 -15.95
CA MET A 57 8.48 -8.61 -14.82
C MET A 57 7.31 -7.70 -15.21
N SER A 58 7.37 -7.10 -16.40
CA SER A 58 6.27 -6.28 -16.91
C SER A 58 5.00 -7.10 -17.14
N ILE A 59 5.12 -8.31 -17.72
CA ILE A 59 3.98 -9.21 -17.94
C ILE A 59 3.35 -9.61 -16.59
N MET A 60 4.17 -10.02 -15.62
CA MET A 60 3.70 -10.39 -14.28
C MET A 60 3.02 -9.22 -13.57
N ASN A 61 3.56 -8.01 -13.68
CA ASN A 61 2.93 -6.82 -13.13
C ASN A 61 1.56 -6.56 -13.77
N SER A 62 1.43 -6.68 -15.09
CA SER A 62 0.13 -6.53 -15.78
C SER A 62 -0.86 -7.62 -15.38
N PHE A 63 -0.41 -8.87 -15.23
CA PHE A 63 -1.25 -9.97 -14.76
C PHE A 63 -1.83 -9.70 -13.37
N VAL A 64 -1.02 -9.21 -12.43
CA VAL A 64 -1.50 -8.85 -11.08
C VAL A 64 -2.52 -7.72 -11.15
N ASN A 65 -2.33 -6.72 -12.02
CA ASN A 65 -3.30 -5.64 -12.18
C ASN A 65 -4.64 -6.14 -12.75
N ASP A 66 -4.63 -7.00 -13.77
CA ASP A 66 -5.86 -7.56 -14.36
C ASP A 66 -6.67 -8.33 -13.29
N ILE A 67 -6.01 -9.20 -12.52
CA ILE A 67 -6.68 -9.93 -11.43
C ILE A 67 -7.17 -8.98 -10.33
N PHE A 68 -6.39 -7.96 -9.97
CA PHE A 68 -6.78 -6.96 -8.97
C PHE A 68 -8.03 -6.19 -9.40
N GLU A 69 -8.09 -5.72 -10.64
CA GLU A 69 -9.23 -4.99 -11.18
C GLU A 69 -10.49 -5.86 -11.20
N ARG A 70 -10.36 -7.16 -11.57
CA ARG A 70 -11.47 -8.12 -11.50
C ARG A 70 -11.98 -8.30 -10.07
N ILE A 71 -11.08 -8.47 -9.09
CA ILE A 71 -11.45 -8.61 -7.68
C ILE A 71 -12.15 -7.34 -7.17
N ALA A 72 -11.62 -6.16 -7.49
CA ALA A 72 -12.20 -4.89 -7.08
C ALA A 72 -13.59 -4.68 -7.67
N ALA A 73 -13.77 -5.00 -8.96
CA ALA A 73 -15.07 -4.92 -9.63
C ALA A 73 -16.09 -5.86 -8.99
N GLU A 74 -15.70 -7.11 -8.72
CA GLU A 74 -16.60 -8.10 -8.10
C GLU A 74 -16.93 -7.74 -6.65
N ALA A 75 -15.96 -7.28 -5.86
CA ALA A 75 -16.19 -6.82 -4.50
C ALA A 75 -17.11 -5.59 -4.46
N SER A 76 -16.98 -4.69 -5.43
CA SER A 76 -17.90 -3.55 -5.60
C SER A 76 -19.33 -4.02 -5.87
N ARG A 77 -19.53 -4.97 -6.81
CA ARG A 77 -20.85 -5.57 -7.07
C ARG A 77 -21.46 -6.19 -5.81
N LEU A 78 -20.66 -6.94 -5.04
CA LEU A 78 -21.10 -7.54 -3.78
C LEU A 78 -21.52 -6.50 -2.74
N ALA A 79 -20.78 -5.39 -2.61
CA ALA A 79 -21.14 -4.29 -1.72
C ALA A 79 -22.47 -3.64 -2.15
N HIS A 80 -22.65 -3.43 -3.46
CA HIS A 80 -23.90 -2.91 -4.02
C HIS A 80 -25.09 -3.84 -3.78
N TYR A 81 -24.94 -5.16 -3.95
CA TYR A 81 -26.00 -6.13 -3.64
C TYR A 81 -26.38 -6.11 -2.16
N ASN A 82 -25.40 -5.92 -1.28
CA ASN A 82 -25.62 -5.78 0.15
C ASN A 82 -26.12 -4.39 0.57
N LYS A 83 -26.36 -3.47 -0.38
CA LYS A 83 -26.76 -2.06 -0.15
C LYS A 83 -25.79 -1.30 0.77
N LYS A 84 -24.50 -1.62 0.66
CA LYS A 84 -23.43 -0.95 1.42
C LYS A 84 -22.63 -0.04 0.51
N SER A 85 -22.28 1.14 1.02
CA SER A 85 -21.39 2.09 0.33
C SER A 85 -19.90 1.82 0.62
N THR A 86 -19.59 0.82 1.44
CA THR A 86 -18.23 0.49 1.87
C THR A 86 -17.95 -0.98 1.58
N ILE A 87 -16.86 -1.24 0.86
CA ILE A 87 -16.34 -2.59 0.63
C ILE A 87 -15.62 -3.05 1.91
N THR A 88 -16.08 -4.15 2.51
CA THR A 88 -15.46 -4.75 3.69
C THR A 88 -14.54 -5.91 3.30
N SER A 89 -13.76 -6.40 4.26
CA SER A 89 -12.92 -7.60 4.08
C SER A 89 -13.74 -8.83 3.64
N ARG A 90 -15.02 -8.90 4.00
CA ARG A 90 -15.92 -9.99 3.61
C ARG A 90 -16.23 -9.95 2.11
N GLU A 91 -16.51 -8.78 1.54
CA GLU A 91 -16.73 -8.65 0.10
C GLU A 91 -15.47 -8.99 -0.69
N ILE A 92 -14.29 -8.56 -0.22
CA ILE A 92 -13.00 -8.93 -0.85
C ILE A 92 -12.78 -10.44 -0.81
N GLN A 93 -12.96 -11.07 0.35
CA GLN A 93 -12.75 -12.52 0.50
C GLN A 93 -13.73 -13.33 -0.36
N THR A 94 -14.98 -12.87 -0.47
CA THR A 94 -16.01 -13.51 -1.29
C THR A 94 -15.70 -13.32 -2.79
N ALA A 95 -15.31 -12.12 -3.21
CA ALA A 95 -14.89 -11.84 -4.59
C ALA A 95 -13.74 -12.74 -5.05
N VAL A 96 -12.73 -12.95 -4.19
CA VAL A 96 -11.61 -13.88 -4.49
C VAL A 96 -12.12 -15.32 -4.71
N ARG A 97 -13.09 -15.78 -3.90
CA ARG A 97 -13.68 -17.12 -4.05
C ARG A 97 -14.53 -17.28 -5.30
N LEU A 98 -15.14 -16.20 -5.79
CA LEU A 98 -15.92 -16.21 -7.03
C LEU A 98 -15.02 -16.21 -8.27
N LEU A 99 -13.87 -15.52 -8.21
CA LEU A 99 -12.97 -15.37 -9.35
C LEU A 99 -11.97 -16.51 -9.51
N LEU A 100 -11.55 -17.13 -8.41
CA LEU A 100 -10.55 -18.21 -8.43
C LEU A 100 -11.21 -19.58 -8.25
N PRO A 101 -10.92 -20.58 -9.09
CA PRO A 101 -11.51 -21.90 -8.96
C PRO A 101 -10.79 -22.77 -7.91
N GLY A 102 -11.55 -23.64 -7.25
CA GLY A 102 -11.04 -24.78 -6.48
C GLY A 102 -9.95 -24.45 -5.45
N GLU A 103 -8.81 -25.13 -5.55
CA GLU A 103 -7.65 -24.97 -4.64
C GLU A 103 -7.05 -23.56 -4.68
N LEU A 104 -7.14 -22.84 -5.81
CA LEU A 104 -6.61 -21.48 -5.91
C LEU A 104 -7.33 -20.52 -4.95
N ALA A 105 -8.66 -20.62 -4.85
CA ALA A 105 -9.42 -19.82 -3.90
C ALA A 105 -9.07 -20.15 -2.45
N LYS A 106 -8.89 -21.45 -2.13
CA LYS A 106 -8.52 -21.88 -0.77
C LYS A 106 -7.17 -21.30 -0.36
N HIS A 107 -6.16 -21.43 -1.23
CA HIS A 107 -4.83 -20.88 -0.99
C HIS A 107 -4.84 -19.35 -0.91
N ALA A 108 -5.46 -18.66 -1.87
CA ALA A 108 -5.50 -17.20 -1.89
C ALA A 108 -6.16 -16.63 -0.63
N VAL A 109 -7.26 -17.22 -0.17
CA VAL A 109 -7.95 -16.79 1.05
C VAL A 109 -7.13 -17.12 2.31
N SER A 110 -6.60 -18.33 2.41
CA SER A 110 -5.77 -18.75 3.55
C SER A 110 -4.53 -17.87 3.70
N GLU A 111 -3.78 -17.66 2.62
CA GLU A 111 -2.59 -16.80 2.62
C GLU A 111 -2.95 -15.33 2.88
N GLY A 112 -4.07 -14.85 2.34
CA GLY A 112 -4.59 -13.52 2.63
C GLY A 112 -4.84 -13.30 4.12
N THR A 113 -5.51 -14.23 4.80
CA THR A 113 -5.78 -14.13 6.25
C THR A 113 -4.49 -14.16 7.07
N LYS A 114 -3.55 -15.05 6.74
CA LYS A 114 -2.23 -15.10 7.40
C LYS A 114 -1.46 -13.77 7.25
N ALA A 115 -1.50 -13.19 6.04
CA ALA A 115 -0.85 -11.92 5.75
C ALA A 115 -1.43 -10.78 6.60
N VAL A 116 -2.75 -10.74 6.81
CA VAL A 116 -3.40 -9.75 7.69
C VAL A 116 -2.88 -9.87 9.12
N THR A 117 -2.83 -11.07 9.69
CA THR A 117 -2.30 -11.30 11.04
C THR A 117 -0.85 -10.83 11.15
N LYS A 118 -0.01 -11.21 10.19
CA LYS A 118 1.40 -10.77 10.16
C LYS A 118 1.52 -9.26 10.09
N TYR A 119 0.71 -8.61 9.25
CA TYR A 119 0.71 -7.15 9.11
C TYR A 119 0.35 -6.46 10.43
N THR A 120 -0.67 -6.96 11.14
CA THR A 120 -1.08 -6.40 12.43
C THR A 120 -0.03 -6.58 13.52
N SER A 121 0.74 -7.67 13.50
CA SER A 121 1.78 -7.95 14.52
C SER A 121 3.14 -7.30 14.25
N SER A 122 3.39 -6.82 13.03
CA SER A 122 4.71 -6.27 12.63
C SER A 122 4.82 -4.75 12.81
N LYS A 123 3.86 -4.14 13.52
CA LYS A 123 3.79 -2.70 13.76
C LYS A 123 4.22 -2.40 15.19
#